data_AF-A0A5N7Y4U5-F1
#
_entry.id   AF-A0A5N7Y4U5-F1
#
_cell.length_a   1.000
_cell.length_b   1.000
_cell.length_c   1.000
_cell.angle_alpha   90.00
_cell.angle_beta   90.00
_cell.angle_gamma   90.00
#
_symmetry.space_group_name_H-M   'P 1'
#
loop_
_entity.id
_entity.type
_entity.pdbx_description
1 polymer ?
#
loop_
_entity_poly.entity_id
_entity_poly.type
_entity_poly.pdbx_seq_one_letter_code
_entity_poly.pdbx_strand_id
1 'polypeptide(L)'
;MIGLWSESAQTYLLVLAISTTLVFALPIFLVPLTWARLMRWRIPQDVDLAVYFGRCLGAFILIVEALMLRAALTGEALHTTFEVLAAVALLMVLVHVHGAIKRIQPWTETLEIGFYAGMFVLNLMFWPAP
;
A
#
# COMPACT_ATOMS: atom_id res chain seq x y z
N MET A 1 5.17 -7.50 -21.11
CA MET A 1 5.53 -6.17 -21.63
C MET A 1 5.19 -5.18 -20.54
N ILE A 2 6.10 -4.27 -20.20
CA ILE A 2 5.84 -3.17 -19.23
C ILE A 2 5.07 -2.08 -19.96
N GLY A 3 4.13 -1.42 -19.29
CA GLY A 3 3.38 -0.29 -19.84
C GLY A 3 2.32 -0.66 -20.89
N LEU A 4 1.77 -1.87 -20.85
CA LEU A 4 0.66 -2.33 -21.71
C LEU A 4 -0.56 -1.40 -21.68
N TRP A 5 -0.79 -0.72 -20.55
CA TRP A 5 -1.93 0.19 -20.32
C TRP A 5 -1.45 1.58 -19.89
N SER A 6 -0.29 2.01 -20.39
CA SER A 6 0.36 3.30 -20.03
C SER A 6 -0.54 4.52 -20.24
N GLU A 7 -1.43 4.48 -21.24
CA GLU A 7 -2.44 5.51 -21.51
C GLU A 7 -3.40 5.78 -20.34
N SER A 8 -3.59 4.78 -19.47
CA SER A 8 -4.46 4.88 -18.28
C SER A 8 -3.67 5.08 -16.98
N ALA A 9 -2.37 5.43 -17.05
CA ALA A 9 -1.50 5.53 -15.87
C ALA A 9 -2.02 6.52 -14.81
N GLN A 10 -2.46 7.71 -15.21
CA GLN A 10 -3.02 8.71 -14.28
C GLN A 10 -4.31 8.23 -13.64
N THR A 11 -5.22 7.62 -14.41
CA THR A 11 -6.47 7.05 -13.90
C THR A 11 -6.19 5.91 -12.92
N TYR A 12 -5.24 5.04 -13.23
CA TYR A 12 -4.78 3.97 -12.35
C TYR A 12 -4.28 4.53 -11.01
N LEU A 13 -3.40 5.55 -11.04
CA LEU A 13 -2.91 6.20 -9.82
C LEU A 13 -4.04 6.87 -9.03
N LEU A 14 -5.01 7.51 -9.70
CA LEU A 14 -6.12 8.16 -9.01
C LEU A 14 -6.98 7.14 -8.25
N VAL A 15 -7.37 6.07 -8.93
CA VAL A 15 -8.17 4.99 -8.33
C VAL A 15 -7.40 4.35 -7.19
N LEU A 16 -6.11 4.07 -7.40
CA LEU A 16 -5.26 3.48 -6.39
C LEU A 16 -5.20 4.40 -5.17
N ALA A 17 -4.82 5.67 -5.35
CA ALA A 17 -4.68 6.64 -4.28
C ALA A 17 -5.98 6.79 -3.46
N ILE A 18 -7.13 6.91 -4.11
CA ILE A 18 -8.41 7.01 -3.39
C ILE A 18 -8.67 5.73 -2.59
N SER A 19 -8.50 4.56 -3.21
CA SER A 19 -8.78 3.28 -2.55
C SER A 19 -7.85 3.01 -1.38
N THR A 20 -6.54 3.19 -1.55
CA THR A 20 -5.54 2.89 -0.53
C THR A 20 -5.54 3.93 0.59
N THR A 21 -5.83 5.20 0.27
CA THR A 21 -6.07 6.23 1.29
C THR A 21 -7.22 5.85 2.22
N LEU A 22 -8.36 5.45 1.65
CA LEU A 22 -9.57 5.16 2.43
C LEU A 22 -9.51 3.85 3.20
N VAL A 23 -8.92 2.80 2.61
CA VAL A 23 -8.91 1.45 3.19
C VAL A 23 -7.71 1.22 4.11
N PHE A 24 -6.56 1.81 3.80
CA PHE A 24 -5.30 1.58 4.53
C PHE A 24 -4.81 2.84 5.24
N ALA A 25 -4.49 3.91 4.50
CA ALA A 25 -3.74 5.04 5.05
C ALA A 25 -4.48 5.74 6.20
N LEU A 26 -5.73 6.17 5.99
CA LEU A 26 -6.51 6.87 7.00
C LEU A 26 -6.87 5.97 8.19
N PRO A 27 -7.37 4.74 8.02
CA PRO A 27 -7.65 3.87 9.15
C PRO A 27 -6.41 3.54 9.99
N ILE A 28 -5.27 3.25 9.37
CA ILE A 28 -4.01 2.97 10.07
C ILE A 28 -3.51 4.21 10.81
N PHE A 29 -3.63 5.41 10.22
CA PHE A 29 -3.21 6.65 10.85
C PHE A 29 -4.13 7.11 11.99
N LEU A 30 -5.45 7.07 11.80
CA LEU A 30 -6.39 7.64 12.77
C LEU A 30 -6.78 6.64 13.87
N VAL A 31 -7.06 5.39 13.49
CA VAL A 31 -7.66 4.36 14.35
C VAL A 31 -6.99 2.98 14.19
N PRO A 32 -5.66 2.88 14.39
CA PRO A 32 -4.87 1.68 14.03
C PRO A 32 -5.39 0.38 14.65
N LEU A 33 -5.85 0.41 15.91
CA LEU A 33 -6.34 -0.80 16.58
C LEU A 33 -7.70 -1.28 16.03
N THR A 34 -8.53 -0.35 15.53
CA THR A 34 -9.79 -0.73 14.87
C THR A 34 -9.52 -1.38 13.51
N TRP A 35 -8.60 -0.80 12.74
CA TRP A 35 -8.14 -1.41 11.49
C TRP A 35 -7.50 -2.79 11.75
N ALA A 36 -6.61 -2.91 12.73
CA ALA A 36 -5.96 -4.17 13.07
C ALA A 36 -6.98 -5.26 13.47
N ARG A 37 -8.03 -4.91 14.23
CA ARG A 37 -9.12 -5.84 14.56
C ARG A 37 -9.91 -6.28 13.32
N LEU A 38 -10.21 -5.36 12.40
CA LEU A 38 -10.86 -5.69 11.12
C LEU A 38 -10.00 -6.68 10.33
N MET A 39 -8.69 -6.44 10.30
CA MET A 39 -7.68 -7.31 9.70
C MET A 39 -7.34 -8.54 10.56
N ARG A 40 -8.15 -8.86 11.56
CA ARG A 40 -8.08 -10.10 12.36
C ARG A 40 -6.81 -10.25 13.20
N TRP A 41 -6.08 -9.17 13.44
CA TRP A 41 -4.96 -9.19 14.38
C TRP A 41 -5.44 -9.44 15.81
N ARG A 42 -4.64 -10.21 16.56
CA ARG A 42 -4.80 -10.33 18.00
C ARG A 42 -4.18 -9.09 18.64
N ILE A 43 -4.99 -8.34 19.39
CA ILE A 43 -4.53 -7.10 20.03
C ILE A 43 -3.84 -7.45 21.36
N PRO A 44 -2.60 -6.98 21.59
CA PRO A 44 -1.91 -7.17 22.87
C PRO A 44 -2.59 -6.41 24.01
N GLN A 45 -2.24 -6.73 25.26
CA GLN A 45 -2.73 -5.98 26.42
C GLN A 45 -2.19 -4.55 26.43
N ASP A 46 -0.87 -4.39 26.24
CA ASP A 46 -0.22 -3.09 26.10
C ASP A 46 -0.21 -2.65 24.63
N VAL A 47 -0.95 -1.59 24.33
CA VAL A 47 -1.23 -1.19 22.94
C VAL A 47 -0.47 0.04 22.48
N ASP A 48 0.15 0.79 23.39
CA ASP A 48 0.73 2.10 23.10
C ASP A 48 1.82 2.04 22.01
N LEU A 49 2.69 1.03 22.06
CA LEU A 49 3.73 0.84 21.05
C LEU A 49 3.12 0.48 19.68
N ALA A 50 2.08 -0.34 19.65
CA ALA A 50 1.39 -0.70 18.41
C ALA A 50 0.64 0.49 17.81
N VAL A 51 0.02 1.33 18.64
CA VAL A 51 -0.62 2.58 18.21
C VAL A 51 0.42 3.55 17.66
N TYR A 52 1.55 3.72 18.35
CA TYR A 52 2.65 4.58 17.90
C TYR A 52 3.18 4.15 16.53
N PHE A 53 3.57 2.87 16.37
CA PHE A 53 4.06 2.37 15.09
C PHE A 53 3.01 2.40 13.99
N GLY A 54 1.74 2.08 14.31
CA GLY A 54 0.64 2.17 13.36
C GLY A 54 0.48 3.59 12.82
N ARG A 55 0.49 4.60 13.70
CA ARG A 55 0.41 6.01 13.30
C ARG A 55 1.59 6.45 12.45
N CYS A 56 2.81 6.05 12.82
CA CYS A 56 3.99 6.34 12.02
C CYS A 56 3.85 5.72 10.62
N LEU A 57 3.49 4.45 10.51
CA LEU A 57 3.27 3.78 9.23
C LEU A 57 2.18 4.49 8.41
N GLY A 58 1.03 4.79 9.02
CA GLY A 58 -0.06 5.52 8.37
C GLY A 58 0.38 6.89 7.82
N ALA A 59 1.24 7.62 8.55
CA ALA A 59 1.79 8.89 8.07
C ALA A 59 2.68 8.70 6.83
N PHE A 60 3.54 7.68 6.81
CA PHE A 60 4.36 7.38 5.62
C PHE A 60 3.51 6.94 4.43
N ILE A 61 2.45 6.14 4.67
CA ILE A 61 1.49 5.78 3.62
C ILE A 61 0.86 7.06 3.06
N LEU A 62 0.35 7.97 3.91
CA LEU A 62 -0.25 9.25 3.47
C LEU A 62 0.70 10.13 2.64
N ILE A 63 2.01 10.08 2.90
CA ILE A 63 3.00 10.75 2.05
C ILE A 63 3.02 10.13 0.65
N VAL A 64 3.05 8.80 0.55
CA VAL A 64 2.98 8.08 -0.73
C VAL A 64 1.65 8.36 -1.45
N GLU A 65 0.53 8.39 -0.71
CA GLU A 65 -0.79 8.76 -1.22
C GLU A 65 -0.78 10.17 -1.84
N ALA A 66 -0.13 11.13 -1.18
CA ALA A 66 -0.01 12.49 -1.70
C ALA A 66 0.82 12.57 -2.98
N LEU A 67 1.89 11.77 -3.08
CA LEU A 67 2.68 11.64 -4.32
C LEU A 67 1.82 11.07 -5.46
N MET A 68 1.08 9.98 -5.18
CA MET A 68 0.17 9.37 -6.15
C MET A 68 -0.91 10.34 -6.60
N LEU A 69 -1.59 11.01 -5.66
CA LEU A 69 -2.65 11.96 -5.97
C LEU A 69 -2.14 13.13 -6.81
N ARG A 70 -0.95 13.68 -6.48
CA ARG A 70 -0.33 14.73 -7.30
C ARG A 70 -0.08 14.24 -8.71
N ALA A 71 0.63 13.12 -8.85
CA ALA A 71 0.98 12.56 -10.17
C ALA A 71 -0.27 12.19 -10.99
N ALA A 72 -1.33 11.71 -10.33
CA ALA A 72 -2.60 11.38 -10.97
C ALA A 72 -3.37 12.60 -11.48
N LEU A 73 -3.28 13.74 -10.78
CA LEU A 73 -4.02 14.97 -11.13
C LEU A 73 -3.25 15.89 -12.09
N THR A 74 -1.92 15.88 -12.04
CA THR A 74 -1.08 16.81 -12.81
C THR A 74 -0.27 16.14 -13.92
N GLY A 75 -0.11 14.81 -13.88
CA GLY A 75 0.79 14.08 -14.77
C GLY A 75 2.28 14.27 -14.44
N GLU A 76 2.62 15.06 -13.43
CA GLU A 76 4.02 15.30 -13.05
C GLU A 76 4.59 14.14 -12.24
N ALA A 77 5.88 13.84 -12.46
CA ALA A 77 6.62 12.81 -11.72
C ALA A 77 5.97 11.41 -11.75
N LEU A 78 5.27 11.06 -12.84
CA LEU A 78 4.64 9.75 -13.02
C LEU A 78 5.65 8.60 -12.85
N HIS A 79 6.77 8.62 -13.57
CA HIS A 79 7.78 7.56 -13.49
C HIS A 79 8.27 7.35 -12.05
N THR A 80 8.69 8.43 -11.36
CA THR A 80 9.14 8.35 -9.96
C THR A 80 8.05 7.82 -9.03
N THR A 81 6.80 8.19 -9.25
CA THR A 81 5.68 7.69 -8.44
C THR A 81 5.48 6.18 -8.65
N PHE A 82 5.56 5.70 -9.89
CA PHE A 82 5.49 4.28 -10.21
C PHE A 82 6.69 3.48 -9.67
N GLU A 83 7.90 4.06 -9.64
CA GLU A 83 9.08 3.48 -9.01
C GLU A 83 8.87 3.30 -7.50
N VAL A 84 8.38 4.33 -6.82
CA VAL A 84 8.04 4.27 -5.39
C VAL A 84 6.99 3.19 -5.14
N LEU A 85 5.93 3.10 -5.95
CA LEU A 85 4.90 2.07 -5.80
C LEU A 85 5.41 0.66 -6.05
N ALA A 86 6.29 0.47 -7.03
CA ALA A 86 6.94 -0.81 -7.27
C ALA A 86 7.78 -1.24 -6.05
N ALA A 87 8.52 -0.30 -5.47
CA ALA A 87 9.31 -0.56 -4.26
C ALA A 87 8.41 -0.88 -3.05
N VAL A 88 7.33 -0.13 -2.84
CA VAL A 88 6.35 -0.41 -1.77
C VAL A 88 5.74 -1.79 -1.96
N ALA A 89 5.19 -2.10 -3.13
CA ALA A 89 4.55 -3.39 -3.38
C ALA A 89 5.53 -4.56 -3.19
N LEU A 90 6.77 -4.45 -3.69
CA LEU A 90 7.80 -5.46 -3.50
C LEU A 90 8.16 -5.66 -2.02
N LEU A 91 8.42 -4.56 -1.29
CA LEU A 91 8.77 -4.63 0.12
C LEU A 91 7.63 -5.18 0.97
N MET A 92 6.38 -4.83 0.66
CA MET A 92 5.21 -5.38 1.35
C MET A 92 5.11 -6.89 1.11
N VAL A 93 5.28 -7.38 -0.14
CA VAL A 93 5.36 -8.83 -0.40
C VAL A 93 6.39 -9.50 0.51
N LEU A 94 7.60 -8.93 0.64
CA LEU A 94 8.65 -9.50 1.49
C LEU A 94 8.26 -9.51 2.98
N VAL A 95 7.65 -8.43 3.48
CA VAL A 95 7.18 -8.32 4.87
C VAL A 95 6.11 -9.38 5.17
N HIS A 96 5.10 -9.53 4.29
CA HIS A 96 4.04 -10.50 4.51
C HIS A 96 4.50 -11.94 4.30
N VAL A 97 5.44 -12.20 3.38
CA VAL A 97 6.08 -13.53 3.25
C VAL A 97 6.84 -13.87 4.53
N HIS A 98 7.60 -12.93 5.08
CA HIS A 98 8.28 -13.11 6.36
C HIS A 98 7.30 -13.44 7.49
N GLY A 99 6.21 -12.66 7.61
CA GLY A 99 5.18 -12.88 8.62
C GLY A 99 4.45 -14.22 8.46
N ALA A 100 4.17 -14.65 7.23
CA ALA A 100 3.56 -15.95 6.92
C ALA A 100 4.48 -17.12 7.29
N ILE A 101 5.77 -17.05 6.94
CA ILE A 101 6.78 -18.07 7.28
C ILE A 101 6.89 -18.21 8.80
N LYS A 102 6.92 -17.09 9.53
CA LYS A 102 6.98 -17.07 10.99
C LYS A 102 5.64 -17.39 11.67
N ARG A 103 4.54 -17.44 10.91
CA ARG A 103 3.18 -17.67 11.41
C ARG A 103 2.76 -16.66 12.49
N ILE A 104 3.19 -15.41 12.33
CA ILE A 104 2.92 -14.31 13.28
C ILE A 104 1.81 -13.37 12.83
N GLN A 105 1.25 -13.59 11.64
CA GLN A 105 0.19 -12.76 11.07
C GLN A 105 -1.11 -13.58 10.85
N PRO A 106 -2.29 -12.95 10.91
CA PRO A 106 -3.55 -13.61 10.56
C PRO A 106 -3.63 -13.94 9.06
N TRP A 107 -4.60 -14.77 8.67
CA TRP A 107 -4.76 -15.23 7.29
C TRP A 107 -5.05 -14.09 6.30
N THR A 108 -5.71 -13.03 6.75
CA THR A 108 -5.97 -11.79 5.99
C THR A 108 -4.67 -11.16 5.50
N GLU A 109 -3.66 -11.08 6.36
CA GLU A 109 -2.32 -10.56 6.03
C GLU A 109 -1.53 -11.54 5.15
N THR A 110 -1.81 -12.84 5.23
CA THR A 110 -1.25 -13.81 4.29
C THR A 110 -1.84 -13.65 2.89
N LEU A 111 -3.12 -13.26 2.77
CA LEU A 111 -3.69 -12.90 1.47
C LEU A 111 -3.06 -11.62 0.90
N GLU A 112 -2.55 -10.73 1.75
CA GLU A 112 -1.88 -9.53 1.28
C GLU A 112 -0.62 -9.82 0.44
N ILE A 113 0.01 -10.99 0.59
CA ILE A 113 1.09 -11.42 -0.32
C ILE A 113 0.60 -11.43 -1.77
N GLY A 114 -0.56 -12.04 -2.01
CA GLY A 114 -1.17 -12.09 -3.35
C GLY A 114 -1.64 -10.73 -3.82
N PHE A 115 -2.23 -9.94 -2.92
CA PHE A 115 -2.66 -8.57 -3.19
C PHE A 115 -1.48 -7.69 -3.65
N TYR A 116 -0.40 -7.61 -2.88
CA TYR A 116 0.76 -6.79 -3.23
C TYR A 116 1.53 -7.33 -4.43
N ALA A 117 1.61 -8.65 -4.62
CA ALA A 117 2.17 -9.22 -5.85
C ALA A 117 1.33 -8.84 -7.08
N GLY A 118 0.00 -8.89 -6.96
CA GLY A 118 -0.93 -8.42 -7.98
C GLY A 118 -0.79 -6.92 -8.26
N MET A 119 -0.70 -6.10 -7.21
CA MET A 119 -0.44 -4.66 -7.33
C MET A 119 0.90 -4.38 -8.03
N PHE A 120 1.96 -5.11 -7.71
CA PHE A 120 3.25 -4.96 -8.37
C PHE A 120 3.13 -5.23 -9.87
N VAL A 121 2.47 -6.32 -10.26
CA VAL A 121 2.22 -6.64 -11.67
C VAL A 121 1.36 -5.57 -12.34
N LEU A 122 0.25 -5.14 -11.72
CA LEU A 122 -0.60 -4.08 -12.25
C LEU A 122 0.18 -2.78 -12.44
N ASN A 123 1.00 -2.38 -11.45
CA ASN A 123 1.84 -1.20 -11.53
C ASN A 123 2.81 -1.27 -12.72
N LEU A 124 3.40 -2.45 -13.00
CA LEU A 124 4.20 -2.66 -14.20
C LEU A 124 3.38 -2.62 -15.50
N MET A 125 2.13 -3.07 -15.49
CA MET A 125 1.25 -3.01 -16.66
C MET A 125 0.80 -1.58 -16.98
N PHE A 126 0.54 -0.75 -15.97
CA PHE A 126 0.16 0.67 -16.12
C PHE A 126 1.36 1.62 -16.19
N TRP A 127 2.59 1.09 -16.16
CA TRP A 127 3.81 1.91 -16.16
C TRP A 127 3.77 2.97 -17.27
N PRO A 128 4.07 4.25 -16.97
CA PRO A 128 3.94 5.34 -17.93
C PRO A 128 4.90 5.17 -19.11
N ALA A 129 4.46 5.58 -20.29
CA ALA A 129 5.34 5.65 -21.45
C ALA A 129 6.49 6.65 -21.20
N PRO A 130 7.66 6.48 -21.84
CA PRO A 130 8.76 7.44 -21.79
C PRO A 130 8.34 8.86 -22.18
#